data_AF-A0A3D0P5G9-F1
#
_entry.id   AF-A0A3D0P5G9-F1
#
_cell.length_a   1.000
_cell.length_b   1.000
_cell.length_c   1.000
_cell.angle_alpha   90.00
_cell.angle_beta   90.00
_cell.angle_gamma   90.00
#
_symmetry.space_group_name_H-M   'P 1'
#
loop_
_entity.id
_entity.type
_entity.pdbx_description
1 polymer ?
#
loop_
_entity_poly.entity_id
_entity_poly.type
_entity_poly.pdbx_seq_one_letter_code
_entity_poly.pdbx_strand_id
1 'polypeptide(L)'
;MLNHFPLFALVIGVPIVLFGAIRNSQAMVNTGLIIFFTAAVVAVPTYLTGEPAEDIVENLPGVSEAFIETHEDAAKIALGFAVVTGIAAAAGLAIGFFKPAIQRYAATPALLLAVVTLGLMGWTANLGGQIRHTEIRAGDAAATQSEPKRPEKNDDDH
;
A
#
# COMPACT_ATOMS: atom_id res chain seq x y z
N MET A 1 -7.49 7.77 1.39
CA MET A 1 -6.85 7.11 2.55
C MET A 1 -7.59 5.83 2.98
N LEU A 2 -7.82 4.92 2.03
CA LEU A 2 -8.28 3.54 2.28
C LEU A 2 -7.18 2.51 1.90
N ASN A 3 -5.92 2.96 1.72
CA ASN A 3 -4.86 2.19 1.07
C ASN A 3 -3.99 1.31 1.98
N HIS A 4 -4.12 1.43 3.30
CA HIS A 4 -3.23 0.71 4.22
C HIS A 4 -3.82 -0.60 4.74
N PHE A 5 -5.08 -0.91 4.46
CA PHE A 5 -5.71 -2.12 4.99
C PHE A 5 -5.01 -3.40 4.53
N PRO A 6 -4.73 -3.62 3.22
CA PRO A 6 -3.99 -4.81 2.78
C PRO A 6 -2.60 -4.90 3.40
N LEU A 7 -1.90 -3.78 3.55
CA LEU A 7 -0.59 -3.71 4.18
C LEU A 7 -0.64 -4.19 5.65
N PHE A 8 -1.54 -3.63 6.45
CA PHE A 8 -1.68 -4.03 7.87
C PHE A 8 -2.12 -5.49 8.02
N ALA A 9 -3.01 -5.97 7.14
CA ALA A 9 -3.39 -7.36 7.11
C ALA A 9 -2.17 -8.27 6.89
N LEU A 10 -1.26 -7.92 5.97
CA LEU A 10 -0.01 -8.67 5.77
C LEU A 10 0.96 -8.55 6.96
N VAL A 11 1.12 -7.36 7.56
CA VAL A 11 1.94 -7.14 8.76
C VAL A 11 1.50 -8.07 9.91
N ILE A 12 0.20 -8.29 10.06
CA ILE A 12 -0.37 -9.17 11.10
C ILE A 12 -0.32 -10.64 10.66
N GLY A 13 -0.67 -10.94 9.41
CA GLY A 13 -0.77 -12.31 8.89
C GLY A 13 0.58 -13.03 8.82
N VAL A 14 1.67 -12.32 8.44
CA VAL A 14 3.02 -12.91 8.29
C VAL A 14 3.52 -13.53 9.59
N PRO A 15 3.56 -12.80 10.72
CA PRO A 15 3.89 -13.39 12.02
C PRO A 15 2.97 -14.57 12.39
N ILE A 16 1.66 -14.48 12.14
CA ILE A 16 0.72 -15.54 12.50
C ILE A 16 1.04 -16.85 11.75
N VAL A 17 1.27 -16.80 10.44
CA VAL A 17 1.66 -17.99 9.65
C VAL A 17 3.03 -18.50 10.10
N LEU A 18 4.00 -17.60 10.30
CA LEU A 18 5.35 -17.97 10.73
C LEU A 18 5.35 -18.69 12.08
N PHE A 19 4.73 -18.09 13.11
CA PHE A 19 4.61 -18.71 14.43
C PHE A 19 3.75 -19.98 14.39
N GLY A 20 2.68 -19.99 13.59
CA GLY A 20 1.86 -21.17 13.37
C GLY A 20 2.65 -22.34 12.80
N ALA A 21 3.51 -22.08 11.82
CA ALA A 21 4.38 -23.08 11.22
C ALA A 21 5.43 -23.59 12.23
N ILE A 22 6.08 -22.69 12.99
CA ILE A 22 7.07 -23.05 14.02
C ILE A 22 6.42 -23.89 15.14
N ARG A 23 5.21 -23.54 15.57
CA ARG A 23 4.48 -24.21 16.65
C ARG A 23 3.68 -25.43 16.18
N ASN A 24 3.73 -25.78 14.89
CA ASN A 24 2.88 -26.81 14.28
C ASN A 24 1.38 -26.60 14.57
N SER A 25 0.93 -25.35 14.66
CA SER A 25 -0.47 -25.00 14.91
C SER A 25 -1.20 -24.79 13.59
N GLN A 26 -2.00 -25.78 13.20
CA GLN A 26 -2.77 -25.73 11.96
C GLN A 26 -3.81 -24.59 11.99
N ALA A 27 -4.42 -24.33 13.15
CA ALA A 27 -5.34 -23.23 13.33
C ALA A 27 -4.67 -21.88 13.04
N MET A 28 -3.45 -21.64 13.54
CA MET A 28 -2.72 -20.39 13.29
C MET A 28 -2.35 -20.25 11.82
N VAL A 29 -1.86 -21.33 11.18
CA VAL A 29 -1.55 -21.32 9.74
C VAL A 29 -2.80 -20.98 8.93
N ASN A 30 -3.95 -21.62 9.23
CA ASN A 30 -5.22 -21.33 8.56
C ASN A 30 -5.63 -19.87 8.72
N THR A 31 -5.60 -19.34 9.94
CA THR A 31 -5.94 -17.95 10.23
C THR A 31 -5.07 -16.99 9.40
N GLY A 32 -3.76 -17.20 9.38
CA GLY A 32 -2.86 -16.36 8.62
C GLY A 32 -3.05 -16.46 7.09
N LEU A 33 -3.30 -17.66 6.55
CA LEU A 33 -3.62 -17.83 5.13
C LEU A 33 -4.96 -17.17 4.74
N ILE A 34 -5.98 -17.23 5.61
CA ILE A 34 -7.25 -16.51 5.40
C ILE A 34 -7.00 -15.00 5.38
N ILE A 35 -6.15 -14.49 6.27
CA ILE A 35 -5.76 -13.07 6.28
C ILE A 35 -5.07 -12.70 4.96
N PHE A 36 -4.12 -13.50 4.47
CA PHE A 36 -3.46 -13.24 3.18
C PHE A 36 -4.43 -13.22 2.01
N PHE A 37 -5.35 -14.18 1.96
CA PHE A 37 -6.37 -14.23 0.92
C PHE A 37 -7.29 -13.00 0.98
N THR A 38 -7.74 -12.62 2.18
CA THR A 38 -8.59 -11.45 2.38
C THR A 38 -7.85 -10.15 2.00
N ALA A 39 -6.57 -10.03 2.36
CA ALA A 39 -5.74 -8.89 1.97
C ALA A 39 -5.65 -8.75 0.45
N ALA A 40 -5.46 -9.86 -0.28
CA ALA A 40 -5.43 -9.87 -1.74
C ALA A 40 -6.77 -9.44 -2.34
N VAL A 41 -7.90 -9.94 -1.82
CA VAL A 41 -9.25 -9.55 -2.27
C VAL A 41 -9.50 -8.06 -2.05
N VAL A 42 -9.09 -7.50 -0.91
CA VAL A 42 -9.26 -6.07 -0.60
C VAL A 42 -8.28 -5.19 -1.37
N ALA A 43 -7.10 -5.69 -1.74
CA ALA A 43 -6.13 -4.94 -2.53
C ALA A 43 -6.67 -4.53 -3.91
N VAL A 44 -7.52 -5.37 -4.53
CA VAL A 44 -8.11 -5.09 -5.85
C VAL A 44 -8.98 -3.82 -5.84
N PRO A 45 -10.06 -3.71 -5.06
CA PRO A 45 -10.85 -2.48 -5.02
C PRO A 45 -10.05 -1.29 -4.51
N THR A 46 -9.09 -1.52 -3.59
CA THR A 46 -8.19 -0.46 -3.11
C THR A 46 -7.41 0.18 -4.26
N TYR A 47 -6.81 -0.63 -5.13
CA TYR A 47 -6.10 -0.17 -6.31
C TYR A 47 -7.05 0.51 -7.32
N LEU A 48 -8.20 -0.10 -7.60
CA LEU A 48 -9.18 0.45 -8.56
C LEU A 48 -9.78 1.79 -8.11
N THR A 49 -9.87 2.03 -6.79
CA THR A 49 -10.27 3.34 -6.27
C THR A 49 -9.15 4.38 -6.28
N GLY A 50 -7.92 3.97 -6.60
CA GLY A 50 -6.75 4.84 -6.71
C GLY A 50 -6.76 5.67 -7.99
N GLU A 51 -7.00 5.05 -9.15
CA GLU A 51 -7.04 5.71 -10.48
C GLU A 51 -7.96 6.96 -10.49
N PRO A 52 -9.25 6.88 -10.09
CA PRO A 52 -10.10 8.07 -10.09
C PRO A 52 -9.68 9.13 -9.09
N ALA A 53 -8.97 8.74 -8.01
CA ALA A 53 -8.45 9.69 -7.04
C ALA A 53 -7.19 10.39 -7.56
N GLU A 54 -6.40 9.72 -8.39
CA GLU A 54 -5.22 10.24 -9.07
C GLU A 54 -5.59 11.33 -10.08
N ASP A 55 -6.57 11.08 -10.96
CA ASP A 55 -7.08 12.05 -11.95
C ASP A 55 -7.54 13.38 -11.30
N ILE A 56 -8.08 13.30 -10.08
CA ILE A 56 -8.53 14.48 -9.33
C ILE A 56 -7.34 15.28 -8.78
N VAL A 57 -6.27 14.59 -8.38
CA VAL A 57 -5.13 15.18 -7.67
C VAL A 57 -4.03 15.64 -8.63
N GLU A 58 -3.84 14.98 -9.77
CA GLU A 58 -2.84 15.35 -10.78
C GLU A 58 -3.03 16.79 -11.30
N ASN A 59 -4.28 17.26 -11.35
CA ASN A 59 -4.66 18.57 -11.87
C ASN A 59 -4.53 19.69 -10.82
N LEU A 60 -4.13 19.36 -9.59
CA LEU A 60 -3.96 20.35 -8.53
C LEU A 60 -2.61 21.05 -8.63
N PRO A 61 -2.57 22.39 -8.49
CA PRO A 61 -1.32 23.15 -8.53
C PRO A 61 -0.41 22.69 -7.39
N GLY A 62 0.82 22.28 -7.74
CA GLY A 62 1.81 21.87 -6.75
C GLY A 62 2.02 20.38 -6.55
N VAL A 63 1.16 19.58 -7.17
CA VAL A 63 1.34 18.14 -7.28
C VAL A 63 2.31 17.85 -8.42
N SER A 64 3.14 16.83 -8.25
CA SER A 64 4.09 16.41 -9.29
C SER A 64 3.64 15.07 -9.86
N GLU A 65 3.24 15.11 -11.12
CA GLU A 65 2.79 13.97 -11.93
C GLU A 65 3.82 12.83 -11.90
N ALA A 66 5.12 13.13 -12.03
CA ALA A 66 6.18 12.11 -11.98
C ALA A 66 6.20 11.30 -10.66
N PHE A 67 5.89 11.91 -9.51
CA PHE A 67 5.79 11.18 -8.24
C PHE A 67 4.52 10.33 -8.15
N ILE A 68 3.44 10.81 -8.77
CA ILE A 68 2.18 10.09 -8.91
C ILE A 68 2.36 8.84 -9.78
N GLU A 69 2.91 8.98 -11.00
CA GLU A 69 3.17 7.86 -11.91
C GLU A 69 4.05 6.79 -11.25
N THR A 70 5.11 7.21 -10.54
CA THR A 70 6.01 6.28 -9.83
C THR A 70 5.27 5.51 -8.72
N HIS A 71 4.32 6.15 -8.03
CA HIS A 71 3.49 5.49 -7.02
C HIS A 71 2.52 4.50 -7.66
N GLU A 72 1.89 4.87 -8.76
CA GLU A 72 0.93 4.05 -9.49
C GLU A 72 1.60 2.77 -10.05
N ASP A 73 2.77 2.90 -10.67
CA ASP A 73 3.56 1.76 -11.16
C ASP A 73 3.97 0.81 -10.04
N ALA A 74 4.40 1.36 -8.91
CA ALA A 74 4.70 0.55 -7.72
C ALA A 74 3.44 -0.17 -7.19
N ALA A 75 2.28 0.52 -7.20
CA ALA A 75 1.00 -0.04 -6.77
C ALA A 75 0.53 -1.17 -7.70
N LYS A 76 0.71 -1.04 -9.02
CA LYS A 76 0.45 -2.11 -10.01
C LYS A 76 1.25 -3.37 -9.70
N ILE A 77 2.55 -3.21 -9.46
CA ILE A 77 3.44 -4.33 -9.13
C ILE A 77 3.04 -4.97 -7.79
N ALA A 78 2.79 -4.15 -6.76
CA ALA A 78 2.36 -4.62 -5.44
C ALA A 78 1.02 -5.39 -5.51
N LEU A 79 0.07 -4.91 -6.30
CA LEU A 79 -1.21 -5.59 -6.53
C LEU A 79 -0.99 -6.97 -7.19
N GLY A 80 -0.15 -7.05 -8.23
CA GLY A 80 0.16 -8.32 -8.89
C GLY A 80 0.69 -9.36 -7.91
N PHE A 81 1.64 -8.97 -7.06
CA PHE A 81 2.17 -9.84 -5.99
C PHE A 81 1.12 -10.18 -4.92
N ALA A 82 0.23 -9.25 -4.58
CA ALA A 82 -0.87 -9.51 -3.65
C ALA A 82 -1.81 -10.59 -4.18
N VAL A 83 -2.19 -10.51 -5.46
CA VAL A 83 -3.05 -11.50 -6.11
C VAL A 83 -2.39 -12.88 -6.12
N VAL A 84 -1.11 -12.96 -6.52
CA VAL A 84 -0.36 -14.23 -6.50
C VAL A 84 -0.25 -14.80 -5.08
N THR A 85 -0.01 -13.94 -4.08
CA THR A 85 -0.01 -14.32 -2.66
C THR A 85 -1.38 -14.87 -2.23
N GLY A 86 -2.47 -14.22 -2.62
CA GLY A 86 -3.84 -14.67 -2.33
C GLY A 86 -4.14 -16.03 -2.95
N ILE A 87 -3.75 -16.26 -4.20
CA ILE A 87 -3.90 -17.56 -4.87
C ILE A 87 -3.08 -18.64 -4.14
N ALA A 88 -1.82 -18.35 -3.79
CA ALA A 88 -0.98 -19.28 -3.03
C ALA A 88 -1.59 -19.59 -1.65
N ALA A 89 -2.19 -18.59 -0.99
CA ALA A 89 -2.86 -18.77 0.29
C ALA A 89 -4.12 -19.64 0.17
N ALA A 90 -4.95 -19.42 -0.86
CA ALA A 90 -6.11 -20.26 -1.16
C ALA A 90 -5.70 -21.71 -1.46
N ALA A 91 -4.62 -21.91 -2.23
CA ALA A 91 -4.07 -23.24 -2.49
C ALA A 91 -3.58 -23.91 -1.19
N GLY A 92 -2.88 -23.17 -0.32
CA GLY A 92 -2.44 -23.65 1.00
C GLY A 92 -3.60 -24.05 1.91
N LEU A 93 -4.71 -23.32 1.89
CA LEU A 93 -5.94 -23.66 2.62
C LEU A 93 -6.59 -24.92 2.04
N ALA A 94 -6.73 -25.01 0.72
CA ALA A 94 -7.30 -26.18 0.06
C ALA A 94 -6.46 -27.45 0.35
N ILE A 95 -5.14 -27.36 0.26
CA ILE A 95 -4.24 -28.47 0.62
C ILE A 95 -4.39 -28.81 2.10
N GLY A 96 -4.52 -27.83 2.99
CA GLY A 96 -4.78 -28.05 4.41
C GLY A 96 -6.05 -28.80 4.72
N PHE A 97 -7.10 -28.55 3.93
CA PHE A 97 -8.39 -29.23 4.05
C PHE A 97 -8.31 -30.71 3.68
N PHE A 98 -7.60 -31.05 2.59
CA PHE A 98 -7.50 -32.44 2.12
C PHE A 98 -6.32 -33.22 2.72
N LYS A 99 -5.22 -32.53 3.06
CA LYS A 99 -3.94 -33.13 3.47
C LYS A 99 -3.29 -32.31 4.60
N PRO A 100 -3.85 -32.34 5.82
CA PRO A 100 -3.37 -31.53 6.95
C PRO A 100 -1.89 -31.74 7.27
N ALA A 101 -1.39 -32.97 7.12
CA ALA A 101 -0.01 -33.34 7.43
C ALA A 101 1.05 -32.58 6.62
N ILE A 102 0.72 -32.13 5.40
CA ILE A 102 1.67 -31.41 4.52
C ILE A 102 1.39 -29.92 4.45
N GLN A 103 0.34 -29.42 5.10
CA GLN A 103 -0.12 -28.04 4.94
C GLN A 103 0.97 -27.02 5.26
N ARG A 104 1.75 -27.25 6.31
CA ARG A 104 2.83 -26.34 6.70
C ARG A 104 3.85 -26.12 5.59
N TYR A 105 4.15 -27.16 4.80
CA TYR A 105 5.06 -27.06 3.67
C TYR A 105 4.39 -26.37 2.48
N ALA A 106 3.09 -26.63 2.28
CA ALA A 106 2.28 -25.95 1.27
C ALA A 106 2.03 -24.45 1.59
N ALA A 107 2.13 -24.05 2.86
CA ALA A 107 2.01 -22.67 3.30
C ALA A 107 3.30 -21.86 3.12
N THR A 108 4.47 -22.51 3.01
CA THR A 108 5.77 -21.82 2.86
C THR A 108 5.83 -20.90 1.63
N PRO A 109 5.39 -21.32 0.42
CA PRO A 109 5.37 -20.42 -0.73
C PRO A 109 4.50 -19.19 -0.51
N ALA A 110 3.30 -19.36 0.08
CA ALA A 110 2.41 -18.26 0.41
C ALA A 110 3.04 -17.29 1.42
N LEU A 111 3.76 -17.81 2.42
CA LEU A 111 4.48 -16.98 3.39
C LEU A 111 5.60 -16.17 2.74
N LEU A 112 6.42 -16.78 1.88
CA LEU A 112 7.50 -16.07 1.18
C LEU A 112 6.94 -14.97 0.26
N LEU A 113 5.90 -15.29 -0.50
CA LEU A 113 5.20 -14.33 -1.34
C LEU A 113 4.59 -13.19 -0.52
N ALA A 114 4.00 -13.48 0.65
CA ALA A 114 3.45 -12.47 1.53
C ALA A 114 4.51 -11.51 2.08
N VAL A 115 5.73 -12.00 2.40
CA VAL A 115 6.85 -11.15 2.83
C VAL A 115 7.29 -10.21 1.70
N VAL A 116 7.41 -10.72 0.48
CA VAL A 116 7.75 -9.90 -0.70
C VAL A 116 6.66 -8.85 -0.95
N THR A 117 5.39 -9.28 -0.94
CA THR A 117 4.23 -8.39 -1.11
C THR A 117 4.20 -7.31 -0.05
N LEU A 118 4.48 -7.65 1.21
CA LEU A 118 4.55 -6.69 2.31
C LEU A 118 5.61 -5.63 2.06
N GLY A 119 6.79 -6.03 1.59
CA GLY A 119 7.87 -5.09 1.21
C GLY A 119 7.46 -4.16 0.08
N LEU A 120 6.85 -4.69 -0.99
CA LEU A 120 6.38 -3.91 -2.14
C LEU A 120 5.27 -2.92 -1.75
N MET A 121 4.30 -3.35 -0.94
CA MET A 121 3.25 -2.46 -0.42
C MET A 121 3.83 -1.38 0.50
N GLY A 122 4.82 -1.72 1.34
CA GLY A 122 5.52 -0.76 2.18
C GLY A 122 6.26 0.30 1.36
N TRP A 123 6.92 -0.11 0.27
CA TRP A 123 7.57 0.80 -0.66
C TRP A 123 6.57 1.69 -1.40
N THR A 124 5.47 1.12 -1.89
CA THR A 124 4.34 1.86 -2.51
C THR A 124 3.79 2.91 -1.55
N ALA A 125 3.57 2.55 -0.28
CA ALA A 125 3.11 3.48 0.75
C ALA A 125 4.11 4.61 1.02
N ASN A 126 5.42 4.32 1.00
CA ASN A 126 6.45 5.33 1.14
C ASN A 126 6.47 6.32 -0.04
N LEU A 127 6.27 5.84 -1.27
CA LEU A 127 6.12 6.71 -2.45
C LEU A 127 4.88 7.59 -2.33
N GLY A 128 3.75 7.03 -1.87
CA GLY A 128 2.53 7.80 -1.62
C GLY A 128 2.71 8.92 -0.59
N GLY A 129 3.54 8.70 0.43
CA GLY A 129 3.92 9.73 1.40
C GLY A 129 4.68 10.90 0.79
N GLN A 130 5.47 10.66 -0.27
CA GLN A 130 6.24 11.71 -0.96
C GLN A 130 5.34 12.64 -1.79
N ILE A 131 4.24 12.14 -2.37
CA ILE A 131 3.24 12.95 -3.08
C ILE A 131 2.63 13.99 -2.14
N ARG A 132 2.31 13.62 -0.91
CA ARG A 132 1.78 14.57 0.09
C ARG A 132 2.79 15.68 0.44
N HIS A 133 4.09 15.40 0.36
CA HIS A 133 5.11 16.41 0.63
C HIS A 133 5.27 17.42 -0.51
N THR A 134 4.98 17.06 -1.77
CA THR A 134 4.94 18.01 -2.87
C THR A 134 3.72 18.92 -2.76
N GLU A 135 2.55 18.38 -2.41
CA GLU A 135 1.33 19.14 -2.11
C GLU A 135 1.56 20.23 -1.04
N ILE A 136 2.19 19.88 0.09
CA ILE A 136 2.43 20.84 1.19
C ILE A 136 3.41 21.95 0.76
N ARG A 137 4.52 21.59 0.09
CA ARG A 137 5.55 22.56 -0.32
C ARG A 137 5.03 23.57 -1.33
N ALA A 138 4.15 23.15 -2.22
CA ALA A 138 3.55 24.06 -3.18
C ALA A 138 2.44 24.92 -2.57
N GLY A 139 1.67 24.38 -1.60
CA GLY A 139 0.76 25.18 -0.78
C GLY A 139 1.47 26.31 -0.04
N ASP A 140 2.65 26.04 0.53
CA ASP A 140 3.48 27.06 1.18
C ASP A 140 3.97 28.13 0.18
N ALA A 141 4.37 27.72 -1.03
CA ALA A 141 4.79 28.65 -2.08
C ALA A 141 3.65 29.55 -2.58
N ALA A 142 2.42 29.02 -2.70
CA ALA A 142 1.23 29.79 -3.08
C ALA A 142 0.78 30.76 -1.98
N ALA A 143 0.89 30.37 -0.71
CA ALA A 143 0.59 31.24 0.43
C ALA A 143 1.54 32.44 0.50
N THR A 144 2.81 32.26 0.11
CA THR A 144 3.82 33.32 0.12
C THR A 144 3.63 34.37 -0.99
N GLN A 145 2.95 34.04 -2.09
CA GLN A 145 2.68 34.98 -3.20
C GLN A 145 1.43 35.86 -2.99
N SER A 146 0.67 35.60 -1.92
CA SER A 146 -0.58 36.31 -1.62
C SER A 146 -0.39 37.53 -0.70
N GLU A 147 0.84 37.87 -0.33
CA GLU A 147 1.12 39.04 0.51
C GLU A 147 0.92 40.33 -0.33
N PRO A 148 -0.06 41.20 0.01
CA PRO A 148 -0.32 42.39 -0.78
C PRO A 148 0.90 43.31 -0.67
N LYS A 149 1.56 43.55 -1.81
CA LYS A 149 2.66 44.50 -1.96
C LYS A 149 2.21 45.85 -1.41
N ARG A 150 2.63 46.17 -0.18
CA ARG A 150 2.30 47.42 0.51
C ARG A 150 2.75 48.58 -0.40
N PRO A 151 1.88 49.54 -0.73
CA PRO A 151 2.26 50.63 -1.61
C PRO A 151 3.40 51.40 -0.95
N GLU A 152 4.52 51.47 -1.67
CA GLU A 152 5.69 52.24 -1.29
C GLU A 152 5.26 53.72 -1.27
N LYS A 153 5.19 54.29 -0.07
CA LYS A 153 4.87 55.71 0.12
C LYS A 153 6.06 56.50 -0.41
N ASN A 154 5.92 57.04 -1.62
CA ASN A 154 6.82 58.07 -2.15
C ASN A 154 6.71 59.29 -1.22
N ASP A 155 7.64 59.42 -0.29
CA ASP A 155 7.87 60.68 0.42
C ASP A 155 8.74 61.56 -0.48
N ASP A 156 8.11 62.10 -1.54
CA ASP A 156 8.56 63.32 -2.20
C ASP A 156 7.70 64.45 -1.63
N ASP A 157 8.20 65.21 -0.66
CA ASP A 157 7.76 66.59 -0.40
C ASP A 157 8.77 67.33 0.51
N HIS A 158 9.40 68.33 -0.13
CA HIS A 158 10.06 69.55 0.38
C HIS A 158 11.49 69.53 0.94
#